data_AF-A0A4Y7SMZ3-F1
#
_entry.id   AF-A0A4Y7SMZ3-F1
#
_cell.length_a   1.000
_cell.length_b   1.000
_cell.length_c   1.000
_cell.angle_alpha   90.00
_cell.angle_beta   90.00
_cell.angle_gamma   90.00
#
_symmetry.space_group_name_H-M   'P 1'
#
loop_
_entity.id
_entity.type
_entity.pdbx_description
1 polymer ?
#
loop_
_entity_poly.entity_id
_entity_poly.type
_entity_poly.pdbx_seq_one_letter_code
_entity_poly.pdbx_strand_id
1 'polypeptide(L)'
;MIPGCGICYQELHPIDHPACYLPCGHIFCLQCGGRLVSKYPCPFKCTLNSRTRTVRQRDVRSLAISVVPIEGVDEERAVLGAIVAADAKHRATDASACQLAEQNRVQDQRYQVQLSQLSRLGTYVIDSSEKLKGTLLTTRRAYETLRKHDCLRRQLEQLMNLRLASPQRDRSKGSTSKTPEREGRASPASSRCPLWLLMKMVDAGNREDRWLKYRLE
;
A
#
# COMPACT_ATOMS: atom_id res chain seq x y z
N MET A 1 6.40 -10.22 -59.99
CA MET A 1 7.54 -10.58 -59.11
C MET A 1 6.99 -10.97 -57.76
N ILE A 2 7.14 -12.23 -57.37
CA ILE A 2 6.72 -12.74 -56.07
C ILE A 2 7.76 -12.29 -55.03
N PRO A 3 7.38 -11.84 -53.83
CA PRO A 3 8.34 -11.43 -52.82
C PRO A 3 9.19 -12.63 -52.40
N GLY A 4 10.49 -12.59 -52.70
CA GLY A 4 11.46 -13.59 -52.25
C GLY A 4 12.07 -13.24 -50.90
N CYS A 5 12.66 -14.23 -50.23
CA CYS A 5 13.42 -14.00 -49.01
C CYS A 5 14.66 -13.14 -49.27
N GLY A 6 14.88 -12.08 -48.49
CA GLY A 6 16.05 -11.22 -48.62
C GLY A 6 17.41 -11.85 -48.25
N ILE A 7 17.48 -13.15 -47.93
CA ILE A 7 18.73 -13.88 -47.60
C ILE A 7 18.94 -15.05 -48.55
N CYS A 8 18.00 -16.00 -48.61
CA CYS A 8 18.16 -17.18 -49.45
C CYS A 8 17.62 -16.99 -50.88
N TYR A 9 16.96 -15.85 -51.15
CA TYR A 9 16.35 -15.52 -52.44
C TYR A 9 15.29 -16.52 -52.94
N GLN A 10 14.92 -17.51 -52.11
CA GLN A 10 13.82 -18.42 -52.41
C GLN A 10 12.49 -17.68 -52.36
N GLU A 11 11.58 -18.14 -53.20
CA GLU A 11 10.21 -17.69 -53.24
C GLU A 11 9.52 -17.98 -51.90
N LEU A 12 8.78 -16.99 -51.38
CA LEU A 12 8.07 -17.14 -50.13
C LEU A 12 6.75 -17.86 -50.40
N HIS A 13 6.58 -19.04 -49.79
CA HIS A 13 5.37 -19.85 -49.87
C HIS A 13 4.78 -20.02 -48.47
N PRO A 14 3.46 -19.82 -48.24
CA PRO A 14 2.86 -19.86 -46.90
C PRO A 14 3.10 -21.18 -46.15
N ILE A 15 3.32 -22.29 -46.86
CA ILE A 15 3.55 -23.61 -46.28
C ILE A 15 5.04 -23.95 -46.26
N ASP A 16 5.68 -23.99 -47.43
CA ASP A 16 7.04 -24.52 -47.56
C ASP A 16 8.11 -23.52 -47.11
N HIS A 17 7.87 -22.23 -47.33
CA HIS A 17 8.82 -21.15 -47.06
C HIS A 17 8.11 -19.96 -46.40
N PRO A 18 7.52 -20.14 -45.20
CA PRO A 18 6.65 -19.15 -44.58
C PRO A 18 7.38 -17.84 -44.33
N ALA A 19 6.72 -16.73 -44.63
CA ALA A 19 7.30 -15.40 -44.52
C ALA A 19 7.28 -14.87 -43.07
N CYS A 20 8.31 -14.11 -42.72
CA CYS A 20 8.39 -13.31 -41.52
C CYS A 20 8.94 -11.91 -41.86
N TYR A 21 8.64 -10.93 -41.04
CA TYR A 21 9.15 -9.58 -41.16
C TYR A 21 9.80 -9.12 -39.86
N LEU A 22 10.80 -8.24 -40.01
CA LEU A 22 11.43 -7.54 -38.89
C LEU A 22 10.73 -6.18 -38.64
N PRO A 23 10.96 -5.51 -37.50
CA PRO A 23 10.35 -4.21 -37.21
C PRO A 23 10.76 -3.10 -38.20
N CYS A 24 11.88 -3.31 -38.91
CA CYS A 24 12.36 -2.45 -39.99
C CYS A 24 11.63 -2.65 -41.35
N GLY A 25 10.69 -3.58 -41.44
CA GLY A 25 9.89 -3.86 -42.64
C GLY A 25 10.47 -4.91 -43.60
N HIS A 26 11.73 -5.32 -43.45
CA HIS A 26 12.33 -6.34 -44.31
C HIS A 26 11.74 -7.73 -44.08
N ILE A 27 11.54 -8.45 -45.19
CA ILE A 27 10.88 -9.75 -45.24
C ILE A 27 11.92 -10.86 -45.48
N PHE A 28 11.79 -11.95 -44.73
CA PHE A 28 12.62 -13.15 -44.82
C PHE A 28 11.76 -14.41 -44.69
N CYS A 29 12.22 -15.57 -45.13
CA CYS A 29 11.58 -16.82 -44.72
C CYS A 29 11.85 -17.07 -43.23
N LEU A 30 10.96 -17.80 -42.56
CA LEU A 30 11.01 -18.06 -41.12
C LEU A 30 12.31 -18.74 -40.70
N GLN A 31 12.83 -19.63 -41.55
CA GLN A 31 14.10 -20.31 -41.33
C GLN A 31 15.29 -19.33 -41.34
N CYS A 32 15.33 -18.41 -42.31
CA CYS A 32 16.36 -17.37 -42.37
C CYS A 32 16.21 -16.35 -41.24
N GLY A 33 14.97 -15.95 -40.91
CA GLY A 33 14.68 -15.08 -39.77
C GLY A 33 15.16 -15.68 -38.45
N GLY A 34 14.92 -16.97 -38.21
CA GLY A 34 15.42 -17.69 -37.04
C GLY A 34 16.94 -17.73 -36.95
N ARG A 35 17.66 -17.85 -38.08
CA ARG A 35 19.13 -17.79 -38.11
C ARG A 35 19.70 -16.42 -37.74
N LEU A 36 18.95 -15.34 -37.99
CA LEU A 36 19.35 -13.98 -37.61
C LEU A 36 19.22 -13.73 -36.10
N VAL A 37 18.27 -14.38 -35.43
CA VAL A 37 17.99 -14.16 -34.01
C VAL A 37 19.24 -14.35 -33.17
N SER A 38 19.53 -13.34 -32.34
CA SER A 38 20.63 -13.28 -31.37
C SER A 38 22.04 -13.33 -31.97
N LYS A 39 22.18 -13.46 -33.30
CA LYS A 39 23.48 -13.60 -33.98
C LYS A 39 23.82 -12.39 -34.83
N TYR A 40 22.84 -11.86 -35.58
CA TYR A 40 23.11 -10.83 -36.57
C TYR A 40 22.08 -9.68 -36.49
N PRO A 41 22.48 -8.44 -36.80
CA PRO A 41 21.54 -7.37 -37.09
C PRO A 41 20.82 -7.63 -38.43
N CYS A 42 19.88 -6.77 -38.79
CA CYS A 42 19.25 -6.85 -40.11
C CYS A 42 20.31 -6.74 -41.23
N PRO A 43 20.36 -7.67 -42.21
CA PRO A 43 21.34 -7.66 -43.30
C PRO A 43 21.32 -6.38 -44.13
N PHE A 44 20.16 -5.74 -44.25
CA PHE A 44 19.96 -4.52 -45.03
C PHE A 44 20.39 -3.22 -44.33
N LYS A 45 21.15 -3.31 -43.22
CA LYS A 45 21.75 -2.17 -42.50
C LYS A 45 20.77 -1.01 -42.22
N CYS A 46 19.58 -1.36 -41.78
CA CYS A 46 18.50 -0.41 -41.50
C CYS A 46 18.90 0.62 -40.44
N THR A 47 18.36 1.83 -40.54
CA THR A 47 18.51 2.86 -39.50
C THR A 47 17.63 2.57 -38.27
N LEU A 48 16.45 1.99 -38.48
CA LEU A 48 15.45 1.68 -37.43
C LEU A 48 15.88 0.58 -36.46
N ASN A 49 16.65 -0.39 -36.94
CA ASN A 49 17.34 -1.37 -36.10
C ASN A 49 18.80 -0.95 -36.14
N SER A 50 19.26 -0.19 -35.14
CA SER A 50 20.64 0.33 -35.08
C SER A 50 21.62 -0.72 -35.60
N ARG A 51 22.59 -0.31 -36.42
CA ARG A 51 23.53 -1.23 -37.13
C ARG A 51 24.23 -2.26 -36.23
N THR A 52 24.15 -2.09 -34.91
CA THR A 52 24.73 -2.94 -33.86
C THR A 52 23.71 -3.77 -33.07
N ARG A 53 22.39 -3.50 -33.18
CA ARG A 53 21.36 -4.25 -32.46
C ARG A 53 21.08 -5.56 -33.18
N THR A 54 21.43 -6.66 -32.54
CA THR A 54 21.05 -8.01 -32.94
C THR A 54 19.53 -8.17 -32.91
N VAL A 55 18.98 -8.86 -33.91
CA VAL A 55 17.56 -9.22 -33.97
C VAL A 55 17.23 -10.12 -32.77
N ARG A 56 16.17 -9.81 -32.01
CA ARG A 56 15.68 -10.69 -30.94
C ARG A 56 14.52 -11.56 -31.44
N GLN A 57 14.25 -12.67 -30.77
CA GLN A 57 13.13 -13.57 -31.12
C GLN A 57 11.80 -12.80 -31.25
N ARG A 58 11.52 -11.89 -30.31
CA ARG A 58 10.32 -11.03 -30.31
C ARG A 58 10.23 -10.04 -31.48
N ASP A 59 11.35 -9.77 -32.14
CA ASP A 59 11.42 -8.85 -33.26
C ASP A 59 11.03 -9.57 -34.57
N VAL A 60 11.13 -10.91 -34.63
CA VAL A 60 10.70 -11.71 -35.78
C VAL A 60 9.20 -11.95 -35.70
N ARG A 61 8.44 -11.38 -36.62
CA ARG A 61 6.99 -11.53 -36.67
C ARG A 61 6.59 -12.31 -37.90
N SER A 62 5.76 -13.33 -37.72
CA SER A 62 5.19 -14.07 -38.85
C SER A 62 4.39 -13.10 -39.72
N LEU A 63 4.64 -13.14 -41.02
CA LEU A 63 3.89 -12.35 -41.99
C LEU A 63 2.78 -13.25 -42.54
N ALA A 64 1.53 -12.88 -42.27
CA ALA A 64 0.36 -13.61 -42.77
C ALA A 64 0.03 -13.19 -44.21
N ILE A 65 1.02 -13.25 -45.11
CA ILE A 65 0.78 -13.05 -46.54
C ILE A 65 0.85 -14.41 -47.20
N SER A 66 -0.26 -14.81 -47.82
CA SER A 66 -0.31 -15.90 -48.79
C SER A 66 -0.12 -15.28 -50.17
N VAL A 67 1.09 -15.35 -50.74
CA VAL A 67 1.27 -15.12 -52.17
C VAL A 67 1.32 -16.49 -52.82
N VAL A 68 0.19 -16.93 -53.37
CA VAL A 68 0.11 -18.14 -54.17
C VAL A 68 0.38 -17.70 -55.62
N PRO A 69 1.42 -18.22 -56.30
CA PRO A 69 1.53 -18.02 -57.75
C PRO A 69 0.26 -18.57 -58.43
N ILE A 70 -0.37 -17.73 -59.27
CA ILE A 70 -1.68 -18.00 -59.94
C ILE A 70 -1.54 -19.03 -61.09
N GLU A 71 -0.41 -19.73 -61.16
CA GLU A 71 -0.08 -20.65 -62.26
C GLU A 71 0.24 -22.03 -61.69
N GLY A 72 -0.79 -22.86 -61.47
CA GLY A 72 -0.61 -24.30 -61.25
C GLY A 72 -1.68 -25.00 -60.42
N VAL A 73 -1.75 -26.32 -60.58
CA VAL A 73 -2.71 -27.28 -59.99
C VAL A 73 -2.57 -27.41 -58.45
N ASP A 74 -1.69 -26.65 -57.80
CA ASP A 74 -1.35 -26.73 -56.36
C ASP A 74 -2.08 -25.69 -55.46
N GLU A 75 -2.94 -24.85 -56.03
CA GLU A 75 -3.64 -23.79 -55.28
C GLU A 75 -4.54 -24.33 -54.15
N GLU A 76 -5.31 -25.38 -54.42
CA GLU A 76 -6.22 -25.96 -53.44
C GLU A 76 -5.46 -26.55 -52.24
N ARG A 77 -4.32 -27.21 -52.50
CA ARG A 77 -3.46 -27.76 -51.46
C ARG A 77 -2.80 -26.67 -50.64
N ALA A 78 -2.36 -25.58 -51.27
CA ALA A 78 -1.78 -24.43 -50.60
C ALA A 78 -2.81 -23.71 -49.69
N VAL A 79 -4.03 -23.52 -50.18
CA VAL A 79 -5.13 -22.92 -49.40
C VAL A 79 -5.54 -23.82 -48.24
N LEU A 80 -5.73 -25.12 -48.48
CA LEU A 80 -6.08 -26.07 -47.42
C LEU A 80 -4.99 -26.16 -46.35
N GLY A 81 -3.71 -26.20 -46.74
CA GLY A 81 -2.61 -26.22 -45.78
C GLY A 81 -2.52 -24.94 -44.94
N ALA A 82 -2.79 -23.77 -45.53
CA ALA A 82 -2.87 -22.51 -44.80
C ALA A 82 -4.04 -22.49 -43.80
N ILE A 83 -5.21 -23.01 -44.18
CA ILE A 83 -6.38 -23.14 -43.29
C ILE A 83 -6.05 -24.07 -42.11
N VAL A 84 -5.46 -25.24 -42.37
CA VAL A 84 -5.06 -26.20 -41.33
C VAL A 84 -4.03 -25.59 -40.38
N ALA A 85 -3.03 -24.87 -40.90
CA ALA A 85 -2.03 -24.20 -40.08
C ALA A 85 -2.62 -23.08 -39.23
N ALA A 86 -3.58 -22.31 -39.77
CA ALA A 86 -4.29 -21.28 -39.04
C ALA A 86 -5.17 -21.89 -37.93
N ASP A 87 -5.90 -22.96 -38.21
CA ASP A 87 -6.73 -23.67 -37.23
C ASP A 87 -5.89 -24.26 -36.09
N ALA A 88 -4.76 -24.91 -36.41
CA ALA A 88 -3.83 -25.43 -35.41
C ALA A 88 -3.29 -24.32 -34.50
N LYS A 89 -2.94 -23.16 -35.08
CA LYS A 89 -2.49 -21.99 -34.30
C LYS A 89 -3.61 -21.39 -33.45
N HIS A 90 -4.84 -21.36 -33.95
CA HIS A 90 -6.00 -20.87 -33.21
C HIS A 90 -6.27 -21.76 -31.99
N ARG A 91 -6.35 -23.08 -32.18
CA ARG A 91 -6.52 -24.06 -31.08
C ARG A 91 -5.41 -23.98 -30.04
N ALA A 92 -4.16 -23.82 -30.45
CA ALA A 92 -3.05 -23.65 -29.51
C ALA A 92 -3.17 -22.37 -28.68
N THR A 93 -3.66 -21.28 -29.30
CA THR A 93 -3.91 -20.00 -28.63
C THR A 93 -5.07 -20.13 -27.64
N ASP A 94 -6.16 -20.81 -28.03
CA ASP A 94 -7.32 -21.04 -27.18
C ASP A 94 -6.97 -21.91 -25.97
N ALA A 95 -6.20 -22.98 -26.17
CA ALA A 95 -5.71 -23.81 -25.08
C ALA A 95 -4.86 -23.01 -24.08
N SER A 96 -3.96 -22.15 -24.58
CA SER A 96 -3.16 -21.26 -23.74
C SER A 96 -4.03 -20.22 -23.00
N ALA A 97 -5.08 -19.70 -23.64
CA ALA A 97 -6.01 -18.76 -23.03
C ALA A 97 -6.83 -19.41 -21.91
N CYS A 98 -7.32 -20.64 -22.13
CA CYS A 98 -8.02 -21.42 -21.11
C CYS A 98 -7.12 -21.72 -19.91
N GLN A 99 -5.85 -22.10 -20.15
CA GLN A 99 -4.89 -22.34 -19.07
C GLN A 99 -4.61 -21.07 -18.26
N LEU A 100 -4.44 -19.93 -18.92
CA LEU A 100 -4.20 -18.65 -18.25
C LEU A 100 -5.44 -18.20 -17.45
N ALA A 101 -6.64 -18.41 -17.98
CA ALA A 101 -7.89 -18.12 -17.28
C ALA A 101 -8.02 -18.93 -15.99
N GLU A 102 -7.69 -20.23 -16.02
CA GLU A 102 -7.74 -21.07 -14.81
C GLU A 102 -6.66 -20.66 -13.80
N GLN A 103 -5.45 -20.33 -14.25
CA GLN A 103 -4.40 -19.82 -13.37
C GLN A 103 -4.83 -18.53 -12.67
N ASN A 104 -5.39 -17.56 -13.42
CA ASN A 104 -5.91 -16.32 -12.86
C ASN A 104 -7.03 -16.59 -11.84
N ARG A 105 -7.95 -17.51 -12.15
CA ARG A 105 -9.05 -17.89 -11.23
C ARG A 105 -8.52 -18.44 -9.91
N VAL A 106 -7.53 -19.32 -9.94
CA VAL A 106 -6.88 -19.86 -8.73
C VAL A 106 -6.15 -18.76 -7.96
N GLN A 107 -5.52 -17.82 -8.66
CA GLN A 107 -4.81 -16.71 -8.05
C GLN A 107 -5.76 -15.74 -7.34
N ASP A 108 -6.89 -15.41 -7.97
CA ASP A 108 -7.95 -14.59 -7.39
C ASP A 108 -8.53 -15.21 -6.12
N GLN A 109 -8.76 -16.53 -6.12
CA GLN A 109 -9.20 -17.25 -4.92
C GLN A 109 -8.19 -17.12 -3.77
N ARG A 110 -6.89 -17.22 -4.05
CA ARG A 110 -5.85 -17.05 -3.03
C ARG A 110 -5.83 -15.63 -2.46
N TYR A 111 -5.96 -14.62 -3.33
CA TYR A 111 -6.02 -13.23 -2.89
C TYR A 111 -7.26 -12.95 -2.03
N GLN A 112 -8.41 -13.50 -2.39
CA GLN A 112 -9.63 -13.38 -1.58
C GLN A 112 -9.45 -13.97 -0.17
N VAL A 113 -8.82 -15.14 -0.06
CA VAL A 113 -8.50 -15.73 1.24
C VAL A 113 -7.57 -14.83 2.05
N GLN A 114 -6.51 -14.31 1.45
CA GLN A 114 -5.57 -13.39 2.13
C GLN A 114 -6.25 -12.09 2.59
N LEU A 115 -7.09 -11.49 1.74
CA LEU A 115 -7.85 -10.29 2.09
C LEU A 115 -8.80 -10.57 3.26
N SER A 116 -9.46 -11.72 3.27
CA SER A 116 -10.35 -12.11 4.38
C SER A 116 -9.58 -12.27 5.70
N GLN A 117 -8.36 -12.81 5.66
CA GLN A 117 -7.49 -12.94 6.84
C GLN A 117 -7.01 -11.58 7.34
N LEU A 118 -6.59 -10.70 6.44
CA LEU A 118 -6.17 -9.34 6.79
C LEU A 118 -7.32 -8.52 7.38
N SER A 119 -8.54 -8.67 6.83
CA SER A 119 -9.74 -8.03 7.36
C SER A 119 -10.02 -8.47 8.81
N ARG A 120 -9.95 -9.79 9.08
CA ARG A 120 -10.09 -10.33 10.45
C ARG A 120 -9.02 -9.84 11.42
N LEU A 121 -7.77 -9.71 10.96
CA LEU A 121 -6.70 -9.13 11.76
C LEU A 121 -6.97 -7.65 12.04
N GLY A 122 -7.45 -6.91 11.04
CA GLY A 122 -7.86 -5.52 11.18
C GLY A 122 -8.92 -5.33 12.27
N THR A 123 -10.00 -6.13 12.23
CA THR A 123 -11.04 -6.08 13.27
C THR A 123 -10.49 -6.43 14.65
N TYR A 124 -9.62 -7.44 14.75
CA TYR A 124 -9.00 -7.81 16.03
C TYR A 124 -8.14 -6.69 16.63
N VAL A 125 -7.37 -5.99 15.80
CA VAL A 125 -6.52 -4.87 16.25
C VAL A 125 -7.39 -3.70 16.73
N ILE A 126 -8.48 -3.40 16.01
CA ILE A 126 -9.43 -2.35 16.43
C ILE A 126 -10.05 -2.71 17.78
N ASP A 127 -10.60 -3.92 17.93
CA ASP A 127 -11.20 -4.38 19.19
C ASP A 127 -10.21 -4.35 20.36
N SER A 128 -8.96 -4.76 20.10
CA SER A 128 -7.89 -4.77 21.11
C SER A 128 -7.50 -3.35 21.51
N SER A 129 -7.46 -2.42 20.57
CA SER A 129 -7.21 -0.99 20.82
C SER A 129 -8.32 -0.38 21.68
N GLU A 130 -9.59 -0.68 21.38
CA GLU A 130 -10.73 -0.20 22.17
C GLU A 130 -10.70 -0.75 23.60
N LYS A 131 -10.39 -2.05 23.77
CA LYS A 131 -10.20 -2.66 25.09
C LYS A 131 -9.08 -1.97 25.87
N LEU A 132 -7.93 -1.76 25.24
CA LEU A 132 -6.79 -1.08 25.87
C LEU A 132 -7.13 0.34 26.29
N LYS A 133 -7.84 1.10 25.44
CA LYS A 133 -8.35 2.44 25.74
C LYS A 133 -9.29 2.41 26.96
N GLY A 134 -10.18 1.42 27.04
CA GLY A 134 -11.03 1.18 28.21
C GLY A 134 -10.21 0.97 29.48
N THR A 135 -9.21 0.09 29.44
CA THR A 135 -8.32 -0.19 30.58
C THR A 135 -7.49 1.03 31.00
N LEU A 136 -7.03 1.85 30.05
CA LEU A 136 -6.30 3.09 30.35
C LEU A 136 -7.19 4.12 31.05
N LEU A 137 -8.47 4.23 30.65
CA LEU A 137 -9.41 5.14 31.31
C LEU A 137 -9.75 4.68 32.73
N THR A 138 -9.92 3.38 32.97
CA THR A 138 -10.18 2.85 34.32
C THR A 138 -8.97 3.01 35.23
N THR A 139 -7.77 2.68 34.76
CA THR A 139 -6.52 2.89 35.52
C THR A 139 -6.27 4.37 35.82
N ARG A 140 -6.53 5.28 34.88
CA ARG A 140 -6.47 6.72 35.13
C ARG A 140 -7.40 7.16 36.26
N ARG A 141 -8.67 6.73 36.25
CA ARG A 141 -9.65 7.05 37.31
C ARG A 141 -9.21 6.51 38.67
N ALA A 142 -8.67 5.28 38.70
CA ALA A 142 -8.14 4.69 39.92
C ALA A 142 -6.97 5.52 40.48
N TYR A 143 -6.03 5.93 39.61
CA TYR A 143 -4.90 6.79 39.99
C TYR A 143 -5.36 8.16 40.53
N GLU A 144 -6.34 8.81 39.88
CA GLU A 144 -6.91 10.07 40.36
C GLU A 144 -7.58 9.91 41.74
N THR A 145 -8.18 8.75 42.01
CA THR A 145 -8.80 8.43 43.30
C THR A 145 -7.73 8.23 44.38
N LEU A 146 -6.67 7.48 44.10
CA LEU A 146 -5.53 7.32 45.01
C LEU A 146 -4.86 8.66 45.32
N ARG A 147 -4.67 9.50 44.31
CA ARG A 147 -4.10 10.85 44.50
C ARG A 147 -4.95 11.73 45.42
N LYS A 148 -6.28 11.64 45.31
CA LYS A 148 -7.20 12.35 46.24
C LYS A 148 -7.06 11.79 47.67
N HIS A 149 -6.98 10.47 47.81
CA HIS A 149 -6.80 9.82 49.10
C HIS A 149 -5.48 10.21 49.78
N ASP A 150 -4.36 10.24 49.03
CA ASP A 150 -3.06 10.69 49.53
C ASP A 150 -3.07 12.16 49.96
N CYS A 151 -3.80 13.02 49.24
CA CYS A 151 -3.98 14.42 49.61
C CYS A 151 -4.72 14.54 50.95
N LEU A 152 -5.84 13.82 51.11
CA LEU A 152 -6.62 13.80 52.35
C LEU A 152 -5.80 13.26 53.52
N ARG A 153 -5.00 12.20 53.31
CA ARG A 153 -4.10 11.64 54.31
C ARG A 153 -3.09 12.68 54.81
N ARG A 154 -2.43 13.42 53.90
CA ARG A 154 -1.49 14.49 54.28
C ARG A 154 -2.17 15.62 55.06
N GLN A 155 -3.40 15.99 54.70
CA GLN A 155 -4.17 16.99 55.43
C GLN A 155 -4.51 16.53 56.86
N LEU A 156 -4.91 15.28 57.03
CA LEU A 156 -5.13 14.66 58.34
C LEU A 156 -3.86 14.65 59.19
N GLU A 157 -2.72 14.25 58.62
CA GLU A 157 -1.42 14.28 59.29
C GLU A 157 -1.04 15.70 59.76
N GLN A 158 -1.27 16.73 58.92
CA GLN A 158 -1.06 18.13 59.31
C GLN A 158 -1.95 18.58 60.46
N LEU A 159 -3.24 18.22 60.45
CA LEU A 159 -4.17 18.56 61.53
C LEU A 159 -3.80 17.88 62.85
N MET A 160 -3.35 16.62 62.80
CA MET A 160 -2.85 15.93 63.99
C MET A 160 -1.61 16.61 64.56
N ASN A 161 -0.65 16.99 63.71
CA ASN A 161 0.55 17.71 64.14
C ASN A 161 0.22 19.07 64.77
N LEU A 162 -0.72 19.83 64.19
CA LEU A 162 -1.18 21.10 64.77
C LEU A 162 -1.85 20.91 66.13
N ARG A 163 -2.63 19.84 66.30
CA ARG A 163 -3.25 19.51 67.59
C ARG A 163 -2.22 19.16 68.65
N LEU A 164 -1.15 18.45 68.28
CA LEU A 164 -0.03 18.11 69.17
C LEU A 164 0.87 19.32 69.48
N ALA A 165 1.05 20.23 68.52
CA ALA A 165 1.87 21.42 68.68
C ALA A 165 1.15 22.57 69.41
N SER A 166 -0.17 22.48 69.64
CA SER A 166 -0.88 23.46 70.46
C SER A 166 -0.43 23.31 71.92
N PRO A 167 0.23 24.33 72.51
CA PRO A 167 0.49 24.32 73.93
C PRO A 167 -0.85 24.23 74.66
N GLN A 168 -0.94 23.40 75.70
CA GLN A 168 -1.97 23.57 76.72
C GLN A 168 -1.83 25.02 77.21
N ARG A 169 -2.69 25.91 76.72
CA ARG A 169 -2.88 27.22 77.35
C ARG A 169 -3.48 26.93 78.70
N ASP A 170 -2.59 26.81 79.67
CA ASP A 170 -2.96 26.76 81.06
C ASP A 170 -3.88 27.93 81.39
N ARG A 171 -4.99 27.57 82.01
CA ARG A 171 -5.97 28.47 82.59
C ARG A 171 -5.30 29.25 83.71
N SER A 172 -4.73 30.41 83.40
CA SER A 172 -4.49 31.45 84.40
C SER A 172 -5.38 32.66 84.09
N LYS A 173 -6.38 32.84 84.97
CA LYS A 173 -7.30 33.97 85.08
C LYS A 173 -6.55 35.30 85.08
N GLY A 174 -7.09 36.32 84.41
CA GLY A 174 -6.61 37.70 84.51
C GLY A 174 -7.47 38.66 83.70
N SER A 175 -7.87 39.76 84.32
CA SER A 175 -9.03 40.58 84.01
C SER A 175 -8.79 41.74 83.03
N THR A 176 -9.92 42.24 82.49
CA THR A 176 -10.27 43.65 82.19
C THR A 176 -9.50 44.47 81.13
N SER A 177 -10.30 44.83 80.12
CA SER A 177 -10.47 46.15 79.46
C SER A 177 -9.25 46.92 78.93
N LYS A 178 -9.24 47.12 77.60
CA LYS A 178 -9.50 48.43 76.94
C LYS A 178 -9.42 48.31 75.41
N THR A 179 -10.38 48.94 74.75
CA THR A 179 -10.43 49.30 73.32
C THR A 179 -9.27 50.24 72.95
N PRO A 180 -8.80 50.21 71.68
CA PRO A 180 -9.24 51.26 70.75
C PRO A 180 -9.44 50.82 69.28
N GLU A 181 -10.29 51.61 68.61
CA GLU A 181 -10.37 51.92 67.17
C GLU A 181 -9.00 52.38 66.60
N ARG A 182 -8.64 52.38 65.31
CA ARG A 182 -9.14 51.91 64.00
C ARG A 182 -7.97 52.17 63.01
N GLU A 183 -8.02 51.53 61.84
CA GLU A 183 -7.39 51.91 60.55
C GLU A 183 -6.22 51.06 60.01
N GLY A 184 -6.57 50.31 58.95
CA GLY A 184 -5.90 50.42 57.67
C GLY A 184 -4.56 49.71 57.49
N ARG A 185 -4.59 48.45 57.03
CA ARG A 185 -3.77 48.03 55.87
C ARG A 185 -4.12 46.62 55.37
N ALA A 186 -4.20 46.58 54.05
CA ALA A 186 -4.27 45.47 53.12
C ALA A 186 -3.97 44.06 53.64
N SER A 187 -4.93 43.17 53.38
CA SER A 187 -4.81 41.72 53.34
C SER A 187 -3.60 41.25 52.53
N PRO A 188 -2.81 40.27 53.02
CA PRO A 188 -2.18 39.31 52.14
C PRO A 188 -3.16 38.18 51.85
N ALA A 189 -3.13 37.78 50.60
CA ALA A 189 -4.00 36.80 49.99
C ALA A 189 -4.11 35.50 50.78
N SER A 190 -5.34 35.01 50.77
CA SER A 190 -5.74 33.61 50.86
C SER A 190 -4.63 32.62 50.45
N SER A 191 -4.38 31.65 51.31
CA SER A 191 -3.88 30.33 50.95
C SER A 191 -4.92 29.61 50.06
N ARG A 192 -5.11 30.11 48.84
CA ARG A 192 -5.83 29.41 47.79
C ARG A 192 -4.90 28.34 47.24
N CYS A 193 -5.21 27.08 47.52
CA CYS A 193 -4.82 25.96 46.67
C CYS A 193 -5.04 26.35 45.20
N PRO A 194 -4.06 26.18 44.30
CA PRO A 194 -4.22 26.53 42.90
C PRO A 194 -5.06 25.46 42.19
N LEU A 195 -6.38 25.53 42.37
CA LEU A 195 -7.38 24.84 41.54
C LEU A 195 -7.32 25.28 40.07
N TRP A 196 -6.64 26.39 39.77
CA TRP A 196 -6.42 26.89 38.41
C TRP A 196 -5.38 26.11 37.59
N LEU A 197 -4.55 25.25 38.20
CA LEU A 197 -3.62 24.41 37.44
C LEU A 197 -4.26 23.16 36.82
N LEU A 198 -5.47 22.78 37.24
CA LEU A 198 -6.17 21.59 36.71
C LEU A 198 -6.98 21.88 35.43
N MET A 199 -7.29 23.14 35.12
CA MET A 199 -8.08 23.48 33.92
C MET A 199 -7.24 23.60 32.65
N LYS A 200 -5.93 23.86 32.73
CA LYS A 200 -5.06 23.92 31.55
C LYS A 200 -4.61 22.55 31.00
N MET A 201 -4.84 21.45 31.71
CA MET A 201 -4.54 20.10 31.21
C MET A 201 -5.71 19.43 30.47
N VAL A 202 -6.92 19.98 30.57
CA VAL A 202 -8.08 19.48 29.81
C VAL A 202 -8.06 19.99 28.37
N ASP A 203 -7.52 21.19 28.12
CA ASP A 203 -7.41 21.75 26.75
C ASP A 203 -6.25 21.19 25.92
N ALA A 204 -5.24 20.58 26.55
CA ALA A 204 -4.12 19.97 25.82
C ALA A 204 -4.50 18.62 25.18
N GLY A 205 -5.48 17.92 25.73
CA GLY A 205 -5.96 16.64 25.20
C GLY A 205 -6.86 16.75 23.96
N ASN A 206 -7.30 17.96 23.60
CA ASN A 206 -8.26 18.18 22.51
C ASN A 206 -7.61 18.70 21.21
N ARG A 207 -6.27 18.82 21.17
CA ARG A 207 -5.52 19.25 19.97
C ARG A 207 -4.99 18.09 19.12
N GLU A 208 -4.87 16.87 19.66
CA GLU A 208 -4.41 15.72 18.88
C GLU A 208 -5.52 15.08 18.01
N ASP A 209 -6.79 15.28 18.34
CA ASP A 209 -7.92 14.76 17.55
C ASP A 209 -8.20 15.53 16.24
N ARG A 210 -7.51 16.65 15.97
CA ARG A 210 -7.69 17.41 14.73
C ARG A 210 -6.88 16.92 13.54
N TRP A 211 -5.83 16.12 13.74
CA TRP A 211 -4.96 15.66 12.65
C TRP A 211 -5.44 14.38 11.96
N LEU A 212 -6.42 13.67 12.53
CA LEU A 212 -6.95 12.42 11.95
C LEU A 212 -8.11 12.62 10.97
N LYS A 213 -8.51 13.86 10.65
CA LYS A 213 -9.68 14.14 9.81
C LYS A 213 -9.38 14.45 8.32
N TYR A 214 -8.13 14.35 7.88
CA TYR A 214 -7.72 14.70 6.49
C TYR A 214 -7.05 13.57 5.72
N ARG A 215 -7.39 12.31 6.01
CA ARG A 215 -6.93 11.18 5.20
C ARG A 215 -8.08 10.20 5.00
N LEU A 216 -9.06 10.59 4.19
CA LEU A 216 -10.01 9.75 3.44
C LEU A 216 -11.02 10.67 2.72
N GLU A 217 -10.55 11.35 1.69
CA GLU A 217 -11.33 11.73 0.49
C GLU A 217 -10.43 11.51 -0.72
#